data_AF-A0A7S1VI98-F1
#
_entry.id   AF-A0A7S1VI98-F1
#
_cell.length_a   1.000
_cell.length_b   1.000
_cell.length_c   1.000
_cell.angle_alpha   90.00
_cell.angle_beta   90.00
_cell.angle_gamma   90.00
#
_symmetry.space_group_name_H-M   'P 1'
#
loop_
_entity.id
_entity.type
_entity.pdbx_description
1 polymer ?
#
loop_
_entity_poly.entity_id
_entity_poly.type
_entity_poly.pdbx_seq_one_letter_code
_entity_poly.pdbx_strand_id
1 'polypeptide(L)'
;RKYDEAVVATSHFSIRVDNPLKDATNPDEWKDFFRQFGPVAYVTVALNNPKLVAALAKRRVLLQQAAFALKGGIGGRDGDVQIRPLQRMPEEVKTLKPRLYRKLEKCEARCRQLLKLTYQASAVFVTFDTESAQRAALSALSVGKVNVELNNTGSVRSQNHLFRRYWVLDAEQAVAPSAIRWKDLEVSLFRKILQRICSYTLTAGLIVGGFLLVRRSYKHKQVALASIQIAVLNILVPHILKPINALESHAREGSYQASFYIKLSLFRWMNTAVVTTLIKPLTVSLDGNARGLIPAVQAILRADILIAPTVRMLDIMGHIKRHVLAPFAANQAAMNSYFCGSTQWFGEKYAN
;
A
#
# COMPACT_ATOMS: atom_id res chain seq x y z
N ARG A 1 24.31 -11.51 14.60
CA ARG A 1 23.08 -11.71 13.79
C ARG A 1 23.50 -12.10 12.38
N LYS A 2 23.46 -13.38 12.03
CA LYS A 2 23.60 -13.84 10.64
C LYS A 2 22.26 -13.58 9.96
N TYR A 3 22.20 -12.56 9.09
CA TYR A 3 21.09 -12.42 8.14
C TYR A 3 21.38 -13.36 6.96
N ASP A 4 20.35 -13.97 6.38
CA ASP A 4 20.45 -14.82 5.19
C ASP A 4 21.20 -14.08 4.06
N GLU A 5 22.42 -14.52 3.76
CA GLU A 5 23.33 -13.96 2.76
C GLU A 5 22.91 -14.28 1.31
N ALA A 6 21.80 -14.99 1.10
CA ALA A 6 21.46 -15.58 -0.19
C ALA A 6 20.80 -14.61 -1.19
N VAL A 7 20.32 -13.42 -0.76
CA VAL A 7 19.71 -12.44 -1.68
C VAL A 7 20.21 -11.03 -1.37
N VAL A 8 21.22 -10.60 -2.13
CA VAL A 8 21.72 -9.23 -2.13
C VAL A 8 20.64 -8.30 -2.72
N ALA A 9 19.85 -7.67 -1.85
CA ALA A 9 18.86 -6.67 -2.26
C ALA A 9 19.47 -5.26 -2.33
N THR A 10 19.01 -4.45 -3.28
CA THR A 10 19.44 -3.05 -3.44
C THR A 10 19.24 -2.20 -2.18
N SER A 11 18.25 -2.53 -1.35
CA SER A 11 18.00 -1.88 -0.05
C SER A 11 19.13 -1.98 0.97
N HIS A 12 20.07 -2.93 0.82
CA HIS A 12 21.24 -3.04 1.70
C HIS A 12 22.30 -1.96 1.43
N PHE A 13 22.31 -1.40 0.22
CA PHE A 13 23.29 -0.41 -0.22
C PHE A 13 22.68 0.99 -0.33
N SER A 14 21.36 1.10 -0.17
CA SER A 14 20.65 2.34 -0.38
C SER A 14 20.17 2.97 0.94
N ILE A 15 20.29 4.29 1.01
CA ILE A 15 19.65 5.14 2.02
C ILE A 15 18.59 6.01 1.35
N ARG A 16 17.63 6.44 2.15
CA ARG A 16 16.58 7.38 1.77
C ARG A 16 16.62 8.58 2.70
N VAL A 17 16.59 9.77 2.12
CA VAL A 17 16.41 11.04 2.80
C VAL A 17 14.96 11.49 2.63
N ASP A 18 14.26 11.66 3.75
CA ASP A 18 12.82 11.95 3.78
C ASP A 18 12.47 13.45 3.89
N ASN A 19 13.45 14.31 4.18
CA ASN A 19 13.27 15.76 4.35
C ASN A 19 14.28 16.61 3.52
N PRO A 20 14.46 16.36 2.21
CA PRO A 20 15.38 17.18 1.42
C PRO A 20 14.94 18.64 1.39
N LEU A 21 15.92 19.55 1.23
CA LEU A 21 15.61 20.95 0.89
C LEU A 21 14.87 20.98 -0.46
N LYS A 22 13.81 21.80 -0.54
CA LYS A 22 12.87 21.82 -1.67
C LYS A 22 13.53 22.14 -3.02
N ASP A 23 14.60 22.91 -2.99
CA ASP A 23 15.39 23.35 -4.14
C ASP A 23 16.55 22.39 -4.49
N ALA A 24 16.90 21.45 -3.61
CA ALA A 24 18.00 20.50 -3.78
C ALA A 24 17.63 19.37 -4.76
N THR A 25 17.41 19.75 -6.02
CA THR A 25 17.02 18.86 -7.12
C THR A 25 18.19 18.30 -7.91
N ASN A 26 19.40 18.85 -7.71
CA ASN A 26 20.61 18.43 -8.41
C ASN A 26 21.19 17.15 -7.77
N PRO A 27 21.25 16.00 -8.49
CA PRO A 27 21.80 14.75 -7.94
C PRO A 27 23.29 14.83 -7.63
N ASP A 28 24.06 15.69 -8.32
CA ASP A 28 25.51 15.80 -8.10
C ASP A 28 25.83 16.41 -6.73
N GLU A 29 25.02 17.37 -6.28
CA GLU A 29 25.14 17.96 -4.94
C GLU A 29 25.00 16.90 -3.83
N TRP A 30 24.02 16.02 -3.98
CA TRP A 30 23.80 14.90 -3.06
C TRP A 30 24.95 13.89 -3.14
N LYS A 31 25.45 13.60 -4.34
CA LYS A 31 26.59 12.70 -4.53
C LYS A 31 27.83 13.23 -3.80
N ASP A 32 28.12 14.52 -3.94
CA ASP A 32 29.26 15.18 -3.28
C ASP A 32 29.13 15.17 -1.76
N PHE A 33 27.94 15.46 -1.24
CA PHE A 33 27.68 15.37 0.19
C PHE A 33 27.88 13.94 0.75
N PHE A 34 27.37 12.92 0.06
CA PHE A 34 27.41 11.55 0.56
C PHE A 34 28.74 10.82 0.30
N ARG A 35 29.59 11.35 -0.60
CA ARG A 35 30.94 10.83 -0.84
C ARG A 35 31.82 10.77 0.41
N GLN A 36 31.55 11.61 1.41
CA GLN A 36 32.29 11.61 2.68
C GLN A 36 32.14 10.31 3.48
N PHE A 37 31.08 9.53 3.24
CA PHE A 37 30.83 8.26 3.93
C PHE A 37 31.34 7.04 3.13
N GLY A 38 31.70 7.23 1.86
CA GLY A 38 32.18 6.20 0.95
C GLY A 38 31.75 6.45 -0.50
N PRO A 39 32.18 5.58 -1.43
CA PRO A 39 31.89 5.75 -2.85
C PRO A 39 30.39 5.54 -3.13
N VAL A 40 29.82 6.48 -3.91
CA VAL A 40 28.39 6.55 -4.26
C VAL A 40 28.20 6.11 -5.71
N ALA A 41 27.42 5.04 -5.88
CA ALA A 41 27.08 4.45 -7.18
C ALA A 41 26.07 5.31 -7.94
N TYR A 42 24.95 5.63 -7.29
CA TYR A 42 23.81 6.30 -7.94
C TYR A 42 23.02 7.15 -6.95
N VAL A 43 22.49 8.27 -7.44
CA VAL A 43 21.60 9.16 -6.71
C VAL A 43 20.31 9.32 -7.52
N THR A 44 19.17 9.06 -6.88
CA THR A 44 17.85 9.36 -7.44
C THR A 44 17.17 10.43 -6.60
N VAL A 45 16.84 11.56 -7.19
CA VAL A 45 15.99 12.58 -6.55
C VAL A 45 14.53 12.34 -6.96
N ALA A 46 13.68 12.03 -6.00
CA ALA A 46 12.24 11.95 -6.22
C ALA A 46 11.64 13.37 -6.18
N LEU A 47 10.93 13.72 -7.25
CA LEU A 47 10.33 15.03 -7.44
C LEU A 47 8.88 15.07 -6.96
N ASN A 48 8.41 16.26 -6.58
CA ASN A 48 7.03 16.56 -6.20
C ASN A 48 6.04 16.53 -7.38
N ASN A 49 5.85 15.38 -8.01
CA ASN A 49 5.02 15.30 -9.20
C ASN A 49 3.88 14.27 -9.10
N PRO A 50 3.09 14.23 -7.99
CA PRO A 50 2.06 13.22 -7.80
C PRO A 50 0.98 13.25 -8.89
N LYS A 51 0.69 14.45 -9.43
CA LYS A 51 -0.23 14.61 -10.58
C LYS A 51 0.33 13.99 -11.85
N LEU A 52 1.63 14.12 -12.10
CA LEU A 52 2.32 13.54 -13.26
C LEU A 52 2.42 12.02 -13.11
N VAL A 53 2.84 11.53 -11.95
CA VAL A 53 2.90 10.07 -11.66
C VAL A 53 1.51 9.44 -11.84
N ALA A 54 0.46 10.06 -11.32
CA ALA A 54 -0.91 9.58 -11.50
C ALA A 54 -1.35 9.61 -12.99
N ALA A 55 -0.96 10.64 -13.74
CA ALA A 55 -1.26 10.73 -15.17
C ALA A 55 -0.49 9.68 -15.98
N LEU A 56 0.78 9.41 -15.66
CA LEU A 56 1.60 8.38 -16.29
C LEU A 56 1.09 6.97 -15.95
N ALA A 57 0.70 6.72 -14.71
CA ALA A 57 0.06 5.46 -14.31
C ALA A 57 -1.25 5.24 -15.07
N LYS A 58 -2.09 6.28 -15.15
CA LYS A 58 -3.33 6.24 -15.96
C LYS A 58 -3.03 5.99 -17.43
N ARG A 59 -2.02 6.64 -18.00
CA ARG A 59 -1.56 6.41 -19.38
C ARG A 59 -1.17 4.95 -19.57
N ARG A 60 -0.37 4.36 -18.67
CA ARG A 60 0.03 2.94 -18.73
C ARG A 60 -1.19 2.01 -18.71
N VAL A 61 -2.17 2.24 -17.83
CA VAL A 61 -3.39 1.45 -17.78
C VAL A 61 -4.20 1.55 -19.07
N LEU A 62 -4.35 2.76 -19.63
CA LEU A 62 -5.07 2.96 -20.90
C LEU A 62 -4.35 2.30 -22.08
N LEU A 63 -3.01 2.37 -22.13
CA LEU A 63 -2.21 1.67 -23.14
C LEU A 63 -2.35 0.15 -23.01
N GLN A 64 -2.35 -0.37 -21.78
CA GLN A 64 -2.56 -1.79 -21.53
C GLN A 64 -3.97 -2.25 -21.93
N GLN A 65 -5.01 -1.45 -21.63
CA GLN A 65 -6.38 -1.71 -22.09
C GLN A 65 -6.50 -1.70 -23.61
N ALA A 66 -5.77 -0.81 -24.29
CA ALA A 66 -5.72 -0.78 -25.75
C ALA A 66 -5.00 -2.01 -26.30
N ALA A 67 -3.89 -2.42 -25.68
CA ALA A 67 -3.17 -3.63 -26.05
C ALA A 67 -4.04 -4.90 -25.89
N PHE A 68 -4.83 -4.99 -24.81
CA PHE A 68 -5.78 -6.08 -24.60
C PHE A 68 -6.99 -6.05 -25.55
N ALA A 69 -7.28 -4.92 -26.19
CA ALA A 69 -8.38 -4.82 -27.14
C ALA A 69 -8.00 -5.27 -28.56
N LEU A 70 -6.71 -5.36 -28.87
CA LEU A 70 -6.22 -5.75 -30.19
C LEU A 70 -5.99 -7.27 -30.25
N LYS A 71 -6.58 -7.92 -31.27
CA LYS A 71 -6.47 -9.37 -31.50
C LYS A 71 -5.04 -9.83 -31.78
N GLY A 72 -4.19 -8.95 -32.33
CA GLY A 72 -2.76 -9.22 -32.60
C GLY A 72 -1.80 -8.86 -31.46
N GLY A 73 -2.29 -8.27 -30.36
CA GLY A 73 -1.42 -7.62 -29.37
C GLY A 73 -0.67 -6.40 -29.94
N ILE A 74 0.00 -5.64 -29.07
CA ILE A 74 0.91 -4.53 -29.49
C ILE A 74 2.39 -4.98 -29.42
N GLY A 75 2.65 -6.21 -28.96
CA GLY A 75 3.98 -6.82 -28.86
C GLY A 75 4.16 -7.89 -29.93
N GLY A 76 5.38 -7.99 -30.46
CA GLY A 76 5.78 -9.17 -31.23
C GLY A 76 5.71 -10.44 -30.38
N ARG A 77 5.98 -11.59 -30.99
CA ARG A 77 6.18 -12.87 -30.29
C ARG A 77 7.06 -12.61 -29.05
N ASP A 78 6.60 -13.09 -27.90
CA ASP A 78 7.13 -12.89 -26.53
C ASP A 78 6.47 -11.77 -25.72
N GLY A 79 5.96 -12.17 -24.55
CA GLY A 79 5.05 -11.46 -23.66
C GLY A 79 5.52 -10.14 -23.03
N ASP A 80 6.51 -9.48 -23.63
CA ASP A 80 6.84 -8.10 -23.32
C ASP A 80 5.88 -7.16 -24.06
N VAL A 81 4.91 -6.63 -23.33
CA VAL A 81 4.19 -5.42 -23.73
C VAL A 81 5.20 -4.27 -23.68
N GLN A 82 6.08 -4.18 -24.68
CA GLN A 82 6.86 -2.97 -24.90
C GLN A 82 5.86 -1.84 -25.12
N ILE A 83 5.77 -0.95 -24.15
CA ILE A 83 4.87 0.19 -24.14
C ILE A 83 5.34 1.12 -25.27
N ARG A 84 4.83 0.90 -26.49
CA ARG A 84 5.16 1.73 -27.64
C ARG A 84 4.70 3.18 -27.35
N PRO A 85 5.47 4.20 -27.75
CA PRO A 85 4.99 5.57 -27.75
C PRO A 85 3.69 5.66 -28.56
N LEU A 86 2.78 6.56 -28.16
CA LEU A 86 1.44 6.73 -28.75
C LEU A 86 1.49 6.95 -30.26
N GLN A 87 2.56 7.57 -30.75
CA GLN A 87 2.86 7.79 -32.16
C GLN A 87 2.96 6.49 -32.99
N ARG A 88 3.07 5.32 -32.35
CA ARG A 88 3.12 4.00 -33.00
C ARG A 88 1.88 3.14 -32.70
N MET A 89 0.80 3.73 -32.18
CA MET A 89 -0.44 2.98 -32.00
C MET A 89 -1.08 2.66 -33.36
N PRO A 90 -1.53 1.42 -33.58
CA PRO A 90 -2.27 1.07 -34.80
C PRO A 90 -3.52 1.93 -34.93
N GLU A 91 -3.80 2.44 -36.14
CA GLU A 91 -5.07 3.13 -36.48
C GLU A 91 -6.30 2.26 -36.14
N GLU A 92 -6.12 0.94 -36.05
CA GLU A 92 -7.14 0.00 -35.58
C GLU A 92 -7.69 0.32 -34.18
N VAL A 93 -6.88 0.86 -33.25
CA VAL A 93 -7.39 1.23 -31.91
C VAL A 93 -8.36 2.41 -32.01
N LYS A 94 -8.08 3.33 -32.93
CA LYS A 94 -8.89 4.53 -33.16
C LYS A 94 -10.24 4.17 -33.77
N THR A 95 -10.28 3.19 -34.67
CA THR A 95 -11.52 2.69 -35.30
C THR A 95 -12.31 1.76 -34.37
N LEU A 96 -11.65 0.79 -33.73
CA LEU A 96 -12.32 -0.23 -32.89
C LEU A 96 -12.81 0.31 -31.54
N LYS A 97 -12.05 1.21 -30.90
CA LYS A 97 -12.40 1.78 -29.58
C LYS A 97 -12.15 3.30 -29.52
N PRO A 98 -12.93 4.12 -30.24
CA PRO A 98 -12.72 5.57 -30.34
C PRO A 98 -12.79 6.27 -28.97
N ARG A 99 -13.63 5.79 -28.05
CA ARG A 99 -13.72 6.32 -26.67
C ARG A 99 -12.43 6.11 -25.88
N LEU A 100 -11.74 4.97 -26.07
CA LEU A 100 -10.47 4.67 -25.40
C LEU A 100 -9.35 5.54 -25.96
N TYR A 101 -9.29 5.67 -27.29
CA TYR A 101 -8.34 6.54 -27.98
C TYR A 101 -8.44 8.00 -27.51
N ARG A 102 -9.66 8.58 -27.49
CA ARG A 102 -9.89 9.95 -26.98
C ARG A 102 -9.44 10.12 -25.51
N LYS A 103 -9.66 9.11 -24.66
CA LYS A 103 -9.20 9.16 -23.25
C LYS A 103 -7.68 9.15 -23.17
N LEU A 104 -7.03 8.37 -24.03
CA LEU A 104 -5.59 8.25 -24.08
C LEU A 104 -4.92 9.52 -24.60
N GLU A 105 -5.47 10.13 -25.66
CA GLU A 105 -5.03 11.43 -26.20
C GLU A 105 -5.14 12.54 -25.14
N LYS A 106 -6.29 12.65 -24.45
CA LYS A 106 -6.45 13.58 -23.31
C LYS A 106 -5.43 13.32 -22.20
N CYS A 107 -5.13 12.05 -21.92
CA CYS A 107 -4.14 11.68 -20.92
C CYS A 107 -2.72 12.08 -21.34
N GLU A 108 -2.38 11.92 -22.61
CA GLU A 108 -1.08 12.29 -23.16
C GLU A 108 -0.88 13.80 -23.18
N ALA A 109 -1.88 14.57 -23.65
CA ALA A 109 -1.84 16.03 -23.59
C ALA A 109 -1.62 16.53 -22.16
N ARG A 110 -2.32 15.94 -21.19
CA ARG A 110 -2.12 16.25 -19.77
C ARG A 110 -0.71 15.88 -19.27
N CYS A 111 -0.15 14.74 -19.68
CA CYS A 111 1.22 14.37 -19.32
C CYS A 111 2.22 15.41 -19.87
N ARG A 112 2.07 15.83 -21.14
CA ARG A 112 2.93 16.84 -21.76
C ARG A 112 2.84 18.20 -21.05
N GLN A 113 1.64 18.61 -20.62
CA GLN A 113 1.46 19.83 -19.83
C GLN A 113 2.17 19.74 -18.47
N LEU A 114 2.02 18.60 -17.78
CA LEU A 114 2.63 18.39 -16.47
C LEU A 114 4.15 18.30 -16.56
N LEU A 115 4.72 17.70 -17.61
CA LEU A 115 6.17 17.63 -17.82
C LEU A 115 6.86 19.00 -17.95
N LYS A 116 6.13 20.05 -18.34
CA LYS A 116 6.67 21.41 -18.43
C LYS A 116 6.79 22.13 -17.08
N LEU A 117 6.19 21.58 -16.03
CA LEU A 117 6.22 22.19 -14.71
C LEU A 117 7.55 21.87 -14.01
N THR A 118 8.03 22.83 -13.21
CA THR A 118 9.14 22.61 -12.29
C THR A 118 8.63 21.96 -11.00
N TYR A 119 9.41 21.03 -10.46
CA TYR A 119 9.04 20.26 -9.28
C TYR A 119 10.13 20.35 -8.24
N GLN A 120 9.72 20.41 -6.97
CA GLN A 120 10.62 20.43 -5.82
C GLN A 120 11.10 19.02 -5.47
N ALA A 121 12.21 18.92 -4.77
CA ALA A 121 12.66 17.64 -4.23
C ALA A 121 11.73 17.19 -3.10
N SER A 122 11.32 15.91 -3.12
CA SER A 122 10.44 15.29 -2.13
C SER A 122 11.18 14.25 -1.29
N ALA A 123 12.01 13.43 -1.91
CA ALA A 123 12.86 12.45 -1.23
C ALA A 123 14.11 12.19 -2.08
N VAL A 124 15.19 11.72 -1.45
CA VAL A 124 16.43 11.39 -2.16
C VAL A 124 16.85 9.98 -1.81
N PHE A 125 17.22 9.20 -2.81
CA PHE A 125 17.71 7.85 -2.65
C PHE A 125 19.16 7.81 -3.10
N VAL A 126 20.04 7.41 -2.20
CA VAL A 126 21.48 7.33 -2.45
C VAL A 126 21.91 5.90 -2.30
N THR A 127 22.57 5.36 -3.33
CA THR A 127 23.08 3.99 -3.35
C THR A 127 24.60 4.03 -3.33
N PHE A 128 25.18 3.35 -2.35
CA PHE A 128 26.63 3.22 -2.18
C PHE A 128 27.13 1.97 -2.90
N ASP A 129 28.43 1.92 -3.21
CA ASP A 129 29.04 0.70 -3.75
C ASP A 129 29.22 -0.39 -2.68
N THR A 130 29.25 -0.01 -1.40
CA THR A 130 29.50 -0.92 -0.27
C THR A 130 28.46 -0.76 0.83
N GLU A 131 28.11 -1.88 1.47
CA GLU A 131 27.20 -1.88 2.63
C GLU A 131 27.84 -1.16 3.83
N SER A 132 29.17 -1.22 3.98
CA SER A 132 29.90 -0.50 5.03
C SER A 132 29.72 1.01 4.92
N ALA A 133 29.78 1.58 3.71
CA ALA A 133 29.54 3.01 3.50
C ALA A 133 28.09 3.40 3.82
N GLN A 134 27.13 2.56 3.44
CA GLN A 134 25.72 2.74 3.78
C GLN A 134 25.51 2.78 5.31
N ARG A 135 26.08 1.82 6.04
CA ARG A 135 25.96 1.76 7.51
C ARG A 135 26.69 2.92 8.19
N ALA A 136 27.85 3.33 7.66
CA ALA A 136 28.57 4.49 8.15
C ALA A 136 27.71 5.76 8.02
N ALA A 137 27.12 6.00 6.84
CA ALA A 137 26.21 7.12 6.61
C ALA A 137 25.01 7.10 7.55
N LEU A 138 24.33 5.95 7.70
CA LEU A 138 23.19 5.83 8.62
C LEU A 138 23.59 6.09 10.07
N SER A 139 24.72 5.56 10.52
CA SER A 139 25.19 5.76 11.91
C SER A 139 25.58 7.22 12.18
N ALA A 140 26.10 7.91 11.17
CA ALA A 140 26.53 9.31 11.25
C ALA A 140 25.36 10.30 11.21
N LEU A 141 24.30 9.96 10.45
CA LEU A 141 23.10 10.77 10.24
C LEU A 141 21.91 10.33 11.13
N SER A 142 22.12 9.35 12.01
CA SER A 142 21.09 8.87 12.94
C SER A 142 20.76 9.94 13.99
N VAL A 143 19.74 10.74 13.72
CA VAL A 143 19.22 11.79 14.60
C VAL A 143 17.76 11.48 14.94
N GLY A 144 17.33 11.82 16.17
CA GLY A 144 15.93 11.65 16.58
C GLY A 144 14.98 12.52 15.75
N LYS A 145 13.79 12.01 15.41
CA LYS A 145 12.82 12.69 14.52
C LYS A 145 12.43 14.10 14.97
N VAL A 146 12.31 14.32 16.28
CA VAL A 146 12.01 15.65 16.84
C VAL A 146 13.12 16.65 16.54
N ASN A 147 14.38 16.22 16.62
CA ASN A 147 15.53 17.09 16.32
C ASN A 147 15.63 17.39 14.83
N VAL A 148 15.25 16.45 13.96
CA VAL A 148 15.15 16.66 12.52
C VAL A 148 14.06 17.69 12.21
N GLU A 149 12.86 17.54 12.78
CA GLU A 149 11.73 18.45 12.54
C GLU A 149 12.00 19.87 13.01
N LEU A 150 12.72 20.03 14.12
CA LEU A 150 13.15 21.32 14.66
C LEU A 150 14.46 21.84 14.03
N ASN A 151 15.06 21.08 13.10
CA ASN A 151 16.38 21.35 12.51
C ASN A 151 17.45 21.69 13.57
N ASN A 152 17.50 20.91 14.66
CA ASN A 152 18.43 21.12 15.76
C ASN A 152 19.84 20.65 15.36
N THR A 153 20.66 21.57 14.84
CA THR A 153 22.02 21.30 14.36
C THR A 153 22.97 20.78 15.45
N GLY A 154 22.72 21.12 16.72
CA GLY A 154 23.53 20.66 17.86
C GLY A 154 23.38 19.16 18.16
N SER A 155 22.38 18.50 17.60
CA SER A 155 22.17 17.05 17.75
C SER A 155 23.05 16.19 16.83
N VAL A 156 23.77 16.82 15.89
CA VAL A 156 24.62 16.13 14.92
C VAL A 156 26.07 16.08 15.42
N ARG A 157 26.72 14.92 15.31
CA ARG A 157 28.08 14.68 15.84
C ARG A 157 29.16 15.56 15.21
N SER A 158 29.00 15.97 13.95
CA SER A 158 29.98 16.75 13.20
C SER A 158 29.27 17.74 12.27
N GLN A 159 29.82 18.93 12.12
CA GLN A 159 29.31 19.95 11.21
C GLN A 159 29.33 19.51 9.74
N ASN A 160 30.23 18.60 9.36
CA ASN A 160 30.31 18.07 8.00
C ASN A 160 29.13 17.14 7.64
N HIS A 161 28.43 16.62 8.64
CA HIS A 161 27.24 15.79 8.44
C HIS A 161 25.96 16.64 8.25
N LEU A 162 26.04 17.96 8.38
CA LEU A 162 24.94 18.87 8.05
C LEU A 162 24.92 19.13 6.55
N PHE A 163 23.78 18.88 5.92
CA PHE A 163 23.61 19.20 4.50
C PHE A 163 23.67 20.71 4.31
N ARG A 164 24.49 21.18 3.36
CA ARG A 164 24.84 22.59 3.17
C ARG A 164 25.31 23.31 4.45
N ARG A 165 25.83 22.58 5.44
CA ARG A 165 26.29 23.08 6.76
C ARG A 165 25.20 23.58 7.74
N TYR A 166 23.92 23.54 7.40
CA TYR A 166 22.85 24.04 8.30
C TYR A 166 21.61 23.14 8.39
N TRP A 167 21.51 22.10 7.56
CA TRP A 167 20.30 21.29 7.46
C TRP A 167 20.53 19.87 8.00
N VAL A 168 19.69 19.46 8.95
CA VAL A 168 19.70 18.12 9.54
C VAL A 168 18.87 17.18 8.65
N LEU A 169 19.47 16.08 8.19
CA LEU A 169 18.82 15.10 7.31
C LEU A 169 18.11 14.00 8.12
N ASP A 170 16.90 13.64 7.69
CA ASP A 170 16.16 12.44 8.06
C ASP A 170 16.58 11.30 7.14
N ALA A 171 17.71 10.66 7.47
CA ALA A 171 18.25 9.55 6.71
C ALA A 171 17.82 8.21 7.33
N GLU A 172 17.08 7.41 6.58
CA GLU A 172 16.70 6.04 6.95
C GLU A 172 17.16 5.05 5.88
N GLN A 173 17.19 3.76 6.23
CA GLN A 173 17.44 2.71 5.24
C GLN A 173 16.36 2.73 4.15
N ALA A 174 16.77 2.66 2.88
CA ALA A 174 15.82 2.61 1.78
C ALA A 174 15.10 1.26 1.73
N VAL A 175 13.79 1.28 1.51
CA VAL A 175 13.00 0.09 1.20
C VAL A 175 13.09 -0.22 -0.30
N ALA A 176 12.79 -1.46 -0.68
CA ALA A 176 12.75 -1.86 -2.08
C ALA A 176 11.84 -0.92 -2.93
N PRO A 177 12.20 -0.63 -4.20
CA PRO A 177 11.44 0.32 -5.03
C PRO A 177 9.96 -0.03 -5.21
N SER A 178 9.63 -1.32 -5.21
CA SER A 178 8.26 -1.84 -5.29
C SER A 178 7.42 -1.57 -4.03
N ALA A 179 8.07 -1.38 -2.87
CA ALA A 179 7.43 -1.08 -1.61
C ALA A 179 7.21 0.42 -1.39
N ILE A 180 7.73 1.28 -2.28
CA ILE A 180 7.55 2.74 -2.22
C ILE A 180 6.26 3.13 -2.91
N ARG A 181 5.43 3.91 -2.20
CA ARG A 181 4.19 4.45 -2.75
C ARG A 181 4.43 5.83 -3.33
N TRP A 182 4.90 5.86 -4.57
CA TRP A 182 5.34 7.09 -5.26
C TRP A 182 4.29 8.21 -5.31
N LYS A 183 3.00 7.85 -5.33
CA LYS A 183 1.88 8.82 -5.34
C LYS A 183 1.74 9.59 -4.02
N ASP A 184 2.17 8.99 -2.92
CA ASP A 184 1.90 9.44 -1.56
C ASP A 184 3.14 10.03 -0.85
N LEU A 185 4.28 10.14 -1.56
CA LEU A 185 5.55 10.63 -1.03
C LEU A 185 5.41 11.99 -0.33
N GLU A 186 4.72 12.95 -0.97
CA GLU A 186 4.74 14.35 -0.53
C GLU A 186 3.42 14.87 0.06
N VAL A 187 2.63 14.00 0.68
CA VAL A 187 1.46 14.51 1.38
C VAL A 187 1.91 15.25 2.63
N SER A 188 1.44 16.49 2.80
CA SER A 188 1.75 17.32 3.97
C SER A 188 1.33 16.62 5.27
N LEU A 189 2.07 16.88 6.36
CA LEU A 189 1.82 16.24 7.65
C LEU A 189 0.39 16.51 8.15
N PHE A 190 -0.08 17.76 8.06
CA PHE A 190 -1.44 18.12 8.44
C PHE A 190 -2.49 17.32 7.66
N ARG A 191 -2.31 17.16 6.35
CA ARG A 191 -3.23 16.37 5.52
C ARG A 191 -3.15 14.88 5.86
N LYS A 192 -1.95 14.34 6.13
CA LYS A 192 -1.78 12.95 6.60
C LYS A 192 -2.52 12.73 7.92
N ILE A 193 -2.42 13.66 8.86
CA ILE A 193 -3.12 13.61 10.15
C ILE A 193 -4.63 13.65 9.94
N LEU A 194 -5.15 14.61 9.16
CA LEU A 194 -6.58 14.72 8.88
C LEU A 194 -7.15 13.46 8.18
N GLN A 195 -6.42 12.92 7.21
CA GLN A 195 -6.79 11.67 6.54
C GLN A 195 -6.84 10.49 7.51
N ARG A 196 -5.87 10.39 8.43
CA ARG A 196 -5.85 9.35 9.46
C ARG A 196 -7.02 9.50 10.42
N ILE A 197 -7.29 10.70 10.93
CA ILE A 197 -8.45 10.96 11.80
C ILE A 197 -9.74 10.54 11.09
N CYS A 198 -9.94 10.97 9.84
CA CYS A 198 -11.12 10.60 9.06
C CYS A 198 -11.26 9.08 8.91
N SER A 199 -10.18 8.38 8.59
CA SER A 199 -10.21 6.92 8.41
C SER A 199 -10.50 6.18 9.74
N TYR A 200 -9.94 6.65 10.86
CA TYR A 200 -10.19 6.08 12.19
C TYR A 200 -11.63 6.35 12.63
N THR A 201 -12.18 7.53 12.35
CA THR A 201 -13.59 7.84 12.62
C THR A 201 -14.53 6.92 11.82
N LEU A 202 -14.25 6.71 10.53
CA LEU A 202 -15.02 5.75 9.71
C LEU A 202 -14.90 4.31 10.24
N THR A 203 -13.71 3.92 10.69
CA THR A 203 -13.47 2.60 11.31
C THR A 203 -14.26 2.46 12.61
N ALA A 204 -14.26 3.48 13.47
CA ALA A 204 -15.05 3.49 14.70
C ALA A 204 -16.56 3.41 14.41
N GLY A 205 -17.05 4.14 13.40
CA GLY A 205 -18.42 4.03 12.93
C GLY A 205 -18.78 2.61 12.46
N LEU A 206 -17.86 1.92 11.78
CA LEU A 206 -18.03 0.52 11.37
C LEU A 206 -18.11 -0.43 12.58
N ILE A 207 -17.30 -0.20 13.62
CA ILE A 207 -17.35 -0.96 14.88
C ILE A 207 -18.71 -0.77 15.56
N VAL A 208 -19.17 0.48 15.70
CA VAL A 208 -20.48 0.79 16.29
C VAL A 208 -21.61 0.15 15.48
N GLY A 209 -21.55 0.21 14.15
CA GLY A 209 -22.51 -0.45 13.27
C GLY A 209 -22.54 -1.97 13.47
N GLY A 210 -21.35 -2.60 13.53
CA GLY A 210 -21.22 -4.03 13.84
C GLY A 210 -21.83 -4.39 15.20
N PHE A 211 -21.55 -3.60 16.23
CA PHE A 211 -22.15 -3.76 17.56
C PHE A 211 -23.68 -3.70 17.54
N LEU A 212 -24.27 -2.70 16.86
CA LEU A 212 -25.72 -2.54 16.79
C LEU A 212 -26.39 -3.71 16.05
N LEU A 213 -25.76 -4.23 14.98
CA LEU A 213 -26.23 -5.41 14.26
C LEU A 213 -26.22 -6.65 15.16
N VAL A 214 -25.10 -6.93 15.83
CA VAL A 214 -24.97 -8.08 16.73
C VAL A 214 -25.97 -7.96 17.89
N ARG A 215 -26.10 -6.77 18.48
CA ARG A 215 -27.06 -6.50 19.56
C ARG A 215 -28.51 -6.76 19.14
N ARG A 216 -28.88 -6.38 17.92
CA ARG A 216 -30.22 -6.66 17.37
C ARG A 216 -30.48 -8.16 17.30
N SER A 217 -29.51 -8.94 16.83
CA SER A 217 -29.64 -10.39 16.70
C SER A 217 -29.71 -11.12 18.04
N TYR A 218 -28.97 -10.65 19.05
CA TYR A 218 -29.10 -11.15 20.41
C TYR A 218 -30.49 -10.88 21.04
N LYS A 219 -31.11 -9.73 20.75
CA LYS A 219 -32.48 -9.43 21.23
C LYS A 219 -33.53 -10.40 20.69
N HIS A 220 -33.35 -10.92 19.47
CA HIS A 220 -34.22 -11.95 18.89
C HIS A 220 -33.89 -13.39 19.38
N LYS A 221 -33.10 -13.54 20.45
CA LYS A 221 -32.79 -14.79 21.17
C LYS A 221 -32.11 -15.90 20.36
N GLN A 222 -31.46 -15.58 19.24
CA GLN A 222 -30.77 -16.57 18.40
C GLN A 222 -29.24 -16.41 18.48
N VAL A 223 -28.62 -17.05 19.48
CA VAL A 223 -27.16 -17.04 19.71
C VAL A 223 -26.39 -17.62 18.51
N ALA A 224 -26.94 -18.65 17.88
CA ALA A 224 -26.35 -19.26 16.68
C ALA A 224 -26.31 -18.27 15.51
N LEU A 225 -27.39 -17.53 15.26
CA LEU A 225 -27.41 -16.52 14.20
C LEU A 225 -26.45 -15.36 14.48
N ALA A 226 -26.34 -14.93 15.74
CA ALA A 226 -25.37 -13.90 16.11
C ALA A 226 -23.92 -14.35 15.83
N SER A 227 -23.61 -15.63 16.09
CA SER A 227 -22.28 -16.20 15.84
C SER A 227 -21.96 -16.29 14.34
N ILE A 228 -22.92 -16.74 13.52
CA ILE A 228 -22.79 -16.76 12.06
C ILE A 228 -22.63 -15.34 11.51
N GLN A 229 -23.40 -14.37 12.02
CA GLN A 229 -23.27 -12.98 11.60
C GLN A 229 -21.92 -12.37 11.94
N ILE A 230 -21.35 -12.66 13.11
CA ILE A 230 -20.00 -12.22 13.47
C ILE A 230 -18.97 -12.79 12.49
N ALA A 231 -19.07 -14.09 12.16
CA ALA A 231 -18.18 -14.72 11.18
C ALA A 231 -18.30 -14.09 9.79
N VAL A 232 -19.53 -13.81 9.33
CA VAL A 232 -19.79 -13.12 8.05
C VAL A 232 -19.20 -11.70 8.08
N LEU A 233 -19.38 -10.95 9.17
CA LEU A 233 -18.77 -9.64 9.32
C LEU A 233 -17.24 -9.71 9.27
N ASN A 234 -16.62 -10.69 9.94
CA ASN A 234 -15.17 -10.90 9.94
C ASN A 234 -14.59 -11.16 8.54
N ILE A 235 -15.39 -11.74 7.63
CA ILE A 235 -15.06 -11.96 6.21
C ILE A 235 -15.25 -10.69 5.39
N LEU A 236 -16.34 -9.93 5.61
CA LEU A 236 -16.66 -8.74 4.82
C LEU A 236 -15.80 -7.52 5.17
N VAL A 237 -15.42 -7.38 6.43
CA VAL A 237 -14.76 -6.17 6.93
C VAL A 237 -13.42 -5.85 6.26
N PRO A 238 -12.52 -6.81 5.96
CA PRO A 238 -11.34 -6.55 5.15
C PRO A 238 -11.66 -5.86 3.82
N HIS A 239 -12.76 -6.23 3.15
CA HIS A 239 -13.18 -5.63 1.89
C HIS A 239 -13.71 -4.20 2.05
N ILE A 240 -14.30 -3.87 3.20
CA ILE A 240 -14.79 -2.52 3.54
C ILE A 240 -13.64 -1.62 4.03
N LEU A 241 -12.69 -2.17 4.80
CA LEU A 241 -11.56 -1.41 5.34
C LEU A 241 -10.51 -1.10 4.27
N LYS A 242 -10.36 -1.91 3.22
CA LYS A 242 -9.44 -1.63 2.09
C LYS A 242 -9.69 -0.25 1.44
N PRO A 243 -10.92 0.11 1.01
CA PRO A 243 -11.19 1.43 0.46
C PRO A 243 -11.08 2.55 1.51
N ILE A 244 -11.44 2.30 2.77
CA ILE A 244 -11.25 3.28 3.86
C ILE A 244 -9.76 3.58 4.07
N ASN A 245 -8.92 2.54 4.09
CA ASN A 245 -7.47 2.70 4.25
C ASN A 245 -6.84 3.37 3.02
N ALA A 246 -7.41 3.21 1.83
CA ALA A 246 -6.98 3.91 0.61
C ALA A 246 -7.19 5.44 0.66
N LEU A 247 -7.97 5.96 1.62
CA LEU A 247 -8.09 7.41 1.87
C LEU A 247 -6.82 7.99 2.54
N GLU A 248 -6.04 7.13 3.20
CA GLU A 248 -4.79 7.54 3.84
C GLU A 248 -3.62 7.52 2.87
N SER A 249 -2.81 8.56 2.92
CA SER A 249 -1.54 8.59 2.22
C SER A 249 -0.41 8.03 3.09
N HIS A 250 0.28 7.04 2.54
CA HIS A 250 1.41 6.37 3.16
C HIS A 250 2.58 6.36 2.18
N ALA A 251 3.77 6.77 2.59
CA ALA A 251 4.93 6.76 1.68
C ALA A 251 5.49 5.35 1.42
N ARG A 252 5.13 4.37 2.27
CA ARG A 252 5.62 2.98 2.24
C ARG A 252 4.44 2.03 2.25
N GLU A 253 4.56 0.92 1.53
CA GLU A 253 3.56 -0.15 1.54
C GLU A 253 3.50 -0.82 2.91
N GLY A 254 4.63 -0.99 3.60
CA GLY A 254 4.67 -1.52 4.95
C GLY A 254 3.84 -0.71 5.95
N SER A 255 3.92 0.62 5.92
CA SER A 255 3.11 1.47 6.80
C SER A 255 1.63 1.47 6.43
N TYR A 256 1.31 1.36 5.13
CA TYR A 256 -0.06 1.18 4.64
C TYR A 256 -0.68 -0.12 5.18
N GLN A 257 0.06 -1.23 5.08
CA GLN A 257 -0.35 -2.55 5.57
C GLN A 257 -0.46 -2.57 7.10
N ALA A 258 0.46 -1.91 7.83
CA ALA A 258 0.41 -1.81 9.28
C ALA A 258 -0.84 -1.03 9.77
N SER A 259 -1.16 0.10 9.13
CA SER A 259 -2.38 0.87 9.42
C SER A 259 -3.64 0.03 9.17
N PHE A 260 -3.68 -0.69 8.06
CA PHE A 260 -4.77 -1.63 7.75
C PHE A 260 -4.89 -2.75 8.79
N TYR A 261 -3.77 -3.37 9.17
CA TYR A 261 -3.70 -4.42 10.18
C TYR A 261 -4.24 -3.95 11.54
N ILE A 262 -3.81 -2.79 12.02
CA ILE A 262 -4.26 -2.24 13.31
C ILE A 262 -5.78 -2.04 13.31
N LYS A 263 -6.34 -1.43 12.25
CA LYS A 263 -7.78 -1.19 12.14
C LYS A 263 -8.58 -2.47 12.07
N LEU A 264 -8.11 -3.45 11.30
CA LEU A 264 -8.76 -4.74 11.17
C LEU A 264 -8.72 -5.51 12.50
N SER A 265 -7.59 -5.49 13.20
CA SER A 265 -7.41 -6.13 14.50
C SER A 265 -8.29 -5.48 15.56
N LEU A 266 -8.34 -4.14 15.62
CA LEU A 266 -9.23 -3.40 16.51
C LEU A 266 -10.69 -3.75 16.26
N PHE A 267 -11.13 -3.77 15.00
CA PHE A 267 -12.50 -4.16 14.66
C PHE A 267 -12.84 -5.57 15.16
N ARG A 268 -11.97 -6.54 14.90
CA ARG A 268 -12.19 -7.95 15.27
C ARG A 268 -12.19 -8.14 16.77
N TRP A 269 -11.22 -7.53 17.47
CA TRP A 269 -11.14 -7.59 18.92
C TRP A 269 -12.39 -6.96 19.57
N MET A 270 -12.82 -5.78 19.10
CA MET A 270 -14.02 -5.15 19.61
C MET A 270 -15.26 -6.02 19.36
N ASN A 271 -15.51 -6.46 18.12
CA ASN A 271 -16.74 -7.19 17.79
C ASN A 271 -16.78 -8.64 18.28
N THR A 272 -15.63 -9.29 18.48
CA THR A 272 -15.58 -10.69 18.91
C THR A 272 -15.48 -10.82 20.43
N ALA A 273 -14.69 -9.97 21.10
CA ALA A 273 -14.43 -10.08 22.53
C ALA A 273 -15.22 -9.05 23.37
N VAL A 274 -15.25 -7.78 22.96
CA VAL A 274 -15.89 -6.71 23.76
C VAL A 274 -17.41 -6.70 23.58
N VAL A 275 -17.89 -6.86 22.35
CA VAL A 275 -19.33 -6.86 22.06
C VAL A 275 -20.03 -8.05 22.69
N THR A 276 -19.40 -9.23 22.68
CA THR A 276 -19.97 -10.45 23.29
C THR A 276 -20.05 -10.37 24.80
N THR A 277 -19.08 -9.70 25.44
CA THR A 277 -19.07 -9.45 26.89
C THR A 277 -20.04 -8.35 27.30
N LEU A 278 -20.17 -7.27 26.53
CA LEU A 278 -21.08 -6.16 26.84
C LEU A 278 -22.56 -6.49 26.62
N ILE A 279 -22.90 -7.32 25.64
CA ILE A 279 -24.30 -7.68 25.35
C ILE A 279 -24.84 -8.71 26.35
N LYS A 280 -23.96 -9.56 26.91
CA LYS A 280 -24.38 -10.61 27.84
C LYS A 280 -24.34 -10.09 29.29
N PRO A 281 -25.46 -10.13 30.03
CA PRO A 281 -25.44 -9.78 31.44
C PRO A 281 -24.54 -10.74 32.22
N LEU A 282 -23.74 -10.21 33.15
CA LEU A 282 -22.74 -10.94 33.95
C LEU A 282 -23.32 -12.20 34.63
N THR A 283 -24.60 -12.14 35.02
CA THR A 283 -25.34 -13.23 35.66
C THR A 283 -25.61 -14.44 34.74
N VAL A 284 -25.68 -14.23 33.42
CA VAL A 284 -25.83 -15.30 32.41
C VAL A 284 -24.47 -15.78 31.91
N SER A 285 -23.41 -14.99 32.09
CA SER A 285 -22.06 -15.32 31.62
C SER A 285 -21.43 -16.51 32.35
N LEU A 286 -21.79 -16.72 33.62
CA LEU A 286 -21.31 -17.82 34.48
C LEU A 286 -22.19 -19.09 34.43
N ASP A 287 -23.35 -19.02 33.77
CA ASP A 287 -24.25 -20.16 33.67
C ASP A 287 -23.74 -21.16 32.60
N GLY A 288 -23.61 -22.43 32.98
CA GLY A 288 -23.06 -23.51 32.14
C GLY A 288 -23.95 -23.91 30.94
N ASN A 289 -25.13 -23.30 30.84
CA ASN A 289 -26.08 -23.53 29.77
C ASN A 289 -25.58 -23.02 28.41
N ALA A 290 -26.17 -23.50 27.31
CA ALA A 290 -25.83 -23.10 25.92
C ALA A 290 -25.94 -21.59 25.62
N ARG A 291 -26.44 -20.80 26.57
CA ARG A 291 -26.53 -19.32 26.51
C ARG A 291 -25.37 -18.61 27.21
N GLY A 292 -24.51 -19.34 27.93
CA GLY A 292 -23.35 -18.82 28.65
C GLY A 292 -22.33 -18.12 27.75
N LEU A 293 -21.42 -17.35 28.34
CA LEU A 293 -20.40 -16.61 27.57
C LEU A 293 -19.47 -17.58 26.81
N ILE A 294 -19.01 -18.63 27.50
CA ILE A 294 -18.06 -19.61 26.97
C ILE A 294 -18.62 -20.34 25.72
N PRO A 295 -19.83 -20.93 25.73
CA PRO A 295 -20.38 -21.57 24.53
C PRO A 295 -20.57 -20.63 23.33
N ALA A 296 -20.89 -19.35 23.57
CA ALA A 296 -21.06 -18.39 22.47
C ALA A 296 -19.73 -17.96 21.85
N VAL A 297 -18.71 -17.71 22.67
CA VAL A 297 -17.36 -17.45 22.16
C VAL A 297 -16.84 -18.68 21.42
N GLN A 298 -17.06 -19.88 21.95
CA GLN A 298 -16.69 -21.13 21.29
C GLN A 298 -17.42 -21.33 19.96
N ALA A 299 -18.71 -20.99 19.87
CA ALA A 299 -19.48 -21.05 18.64
C ALA A 299 -18.92 -20.09 17.57
N ILE A 300 -18.53 -18.87 17.96
CA ILE A 300 -17.90 -17.90 17.06
C ILE A 300 -16.54 -18.43 16.57
N LEU A 301 -15.68 -18.91 17.47
CA LEU A 301 -14.36 -19.45 17.10
C LEU A 301 -14.47 -20.65 16.16
N ARG A 302 -15.41 -21.57 16.42
CA ARG A 302 -15.68 -22.70 15.52
C ARG A 302 -16.16 -22.24 14.14
N ALA A 303 -17.04 -21.24 14.10
CA ALA A 303 -17.52 -20.67 12.85
C ALA A 303 -16.38 -20.02 12.06
N ASP A 304 -15.50 -19.25 12.70
CA ASP A 304 -14.36 -18.60 12.03
C ASP A 304 -13.34 -19.61 11.50
N ILE A 305 -13.02 -20.66 12.28
CA ILE A 305 -12.09 -21.73 11.86
C ILE A 305 -12.62 -22.50 10.65
N LEU A 306 -13.94 -22.69 10.53
CA LEU A 306 -14.51 -23.46 9.41
C LEU A 306 -14.81 -22.58 8.20
N ILE A 307 -15.52 -21.47 8.39
CA ILE A 307 -16.08 -20.68 7.27
C ILE A 307 -14.96 -19.99 6.49
N ALA A 308 -14.01 -19.33 7.16
CA ALA A 308 -13.01 -18.52 6.46
C ALA A 308 -12.05 -19.37 5.60
N PRO A 309 -11.46 -20.48 6.09
CA PRO A 309 -10.65 -21.37 5.26
C PRO A 309 -11.46 -22.02 4.14
N THR A 310 -12.71 -22.45 4.39
CA THR A 310 -13.56 -23.05 3.35
C THR A 310 -13.82 -22.08 2.20
N VAL A 311 -14.19 -20.83 2.51
CA VAL A 311 -14.41 -19.79 1.50
C VAL A 311 -13.12 -19.51 0.71
N ARG A 312 -11.95 -19.53 1.37
CA ARG A 312 -10.64 -19.34 0.70
C ARG A 312 -10.26 -20.52 -0.18
N MET A 313 -10.51 -21.76 0.26
CA MET A 313 -10.24 -22.97 -0.52
C MET A 313 -11.11 -23.04 -1.78
N LEU A 314 -12.36 -22.57 -1.69
CA LEU A 314 -13.26 -22.55 -2.84
C LEU A 314 -12.82 -21.58 -3.94
N ASP A 315 -12.02 -20.56 -3.63
CA ASP A 315 -11.50 -19.53 -4.56
C ASP A 315 -12.49 -19.16 -5.69
N ILE A 316 -13.74 -18.89 -5.32
CA ILE A 316 -14.87 -18.78 -6.27
C ILE A 316 -14.55 -17.75 -7.36
N MET A 317 -13.97 -16.61 -6.96
CA MET A 317 -13.57 -15.57 -7.91
C MET A 317 -12.40 -15.98 -8.80
N GLY A 318 -11.42 -16.72 -8.29
CA GLY A 318 -10.33 -17.22 -9.12
C GLY A 318 -10.80 -18.26 -10.13
N HIS A 319 -11.75 -19.13 -9.77
CA HIS A 319 -12.35 -20.07 -10.72
C HIS A 319 -13.19 -19.35 -11.79
N ILE A 320 -14.01 -18.36 -11.43
CA ILE A 320 -14.75 -17.57 -12.41
C ILE A 320 -13.79 -16.87 -13.38
N LYS A 321 -12.70 -16.26 -12.88
CA LYS A 321 -11.70 -15.63 -13.74
C LYS A 321 -11.05 -16.62 -14.71
N ARG A 322 -10.62 -17.79 -14.22
CA ARG A 322 -9.88 -18.78 -14.99
C ARG A 322 -10.75 -19.56 -15.98
N HIS A 323 -11.96 -19.95 -15.60
CA HIS A 323 -12.81 -20.82 -16.42
C HIS A 323 -13.90 -20.08 -17.19
N VAL A 324 -14.40 -18.96 -16.66
CA VAL A 324 -15.46 -18.19 -17.34
C VAL A 324 -14.86 -17.04 -18.14
N LEU A 325 -14.01 -16.20 -17.54
CA LEU A 325 -13.54 -14.98 -18.20
C LEU A 325 -12.34 -15.20 -19.13
N ALA A 326 -11.39 -16.06 -18.75
CA ALA A 326 -10.16 -16.27 -19.51
C ALA A 326 -10.39 -16.78 -20.95
N PRO A 327 -11.33 -17.71 -21.22
CA PRO A 327 -11.60 -18.18 -22.58
C PRO A 327 -12.14 -17.10 -23.53
N PHE A 328 -12.81 -16.07 -22.98
CA PHE A 328 -13.34 -14.94 -23.77
C PHE A 328 -12.32 -13.80 -23.93
N ALA A 329 -11.07 -13.98 -23.49
CA ALA A 329 -10.03 -12.98 -23.63
C ALA A 329 -9.63 -12.79 -25.11
N ALA A 330 -9.47 -11.54 -25.53
CA ALA A 330 -9.15 -11.23 -26.94
C ALA A 330 -7.72 -11.60 -27.36
N ASN A 331 -6.79 -11.78 -26.41
CA ASN A 331 -5.42 -12.20 -26.68
C ASN A 331 -4.79 -12.93 -25.47
N GLN A 332 -3.65 -13.59 -25.72
CA GLN A 332 -2.92 -14.38 -24.73
C GLN A 332 -2.53 -13.57 -23.49
N ALA A 333 -2.12 -12.31 -23.66
CA ALA A 333 -1.72 -11.46 -22.54
C ALA A 333 -2.91 -11.12 -21.62
N ALA A 334 -4.08 -10.84 -22.21
CA ALA A 334 -5.32 -10.66 -21.47
C ALA A 334 -5.73 -11.96 -20.77
N MET A 335 -5.60 -13.10 -21.46
CA MET A 335 -5.86 -14.41 -20.88
C MET A 335 -4.96 -14.67 -19.66
N ASN A 336 -3.64 -14.50 -19.79
CA ASN A 336 -2.67 -14.66 -18.71
C ASN A 336 -2.98 -13.78 -17.49
N SER A 337 -3.52 -12.58 -17.71
CA SER A 337 -3.91 -11.69 -16.60
C SER A 337 -5.02 -12.25 -15.71
N TYR A 338 -5.88 -13.12 -16.24
CA TYR A 338 -6.91 -13.83 -15.45
C TYR A 338 -6.34 -14.99 -14.63
N PHE A 339 -5.18 -15.51 -15.02
CA PHE A 339 -4.45 -16.56 -14.29
C PHE A 339 -3.53 -16.00 -13.20
N CYS A 340 -3.30 -14.68 -13.18
CA CYS A 340 -2.59 -14.04 -12.08
C CYS A 340 -3.36 -14.22 -10.77
N GLY A 341 -2.68 -14.77 -9.76
CA GLY A 341 -3.23 -14.93 -8.41
C GLY A 341 -3.62 -13.61 -7.75
N SER A 342 -4.40 -13.69 -6.68
CA SER A 342 -4.74 -12.52 -5.86
C SER A 342 -3.49 -12.00 -5.14
N THR A 343 -3.41 -10.67 -4.98
CA THR A 343 -2.34 -10.08 -4.18
C THR A 343 -2.53 -10.48 -2.72
N GLN A 344 -1.49 -11.04 -2.11
CA GLN A 344 -1.51 -11.35 -0.69
C GLN A 344 -1.40 -10.06 0.13
N TRP A 345 -2.38 -9.83 1.01
CA TRP A 345 -2.39 -8.70 1.93
C TRP A 345 -1.86 -9.17 3.28
N PHE A 346 -0.63 -8.75 3.64
CA PHE A 346 -0.02 -9.16 4.90
C PHE A 346 -0.87 -8.76 6.11
N GLY A 347 -1.45 -7.56 6.11
CA GLY A 347 -2.30 -7.12 7.20
C GLY A 347 -3.58 -7.96 7.35
N GLU A 348 -4.09 -8.53 6.26
CA GLU A 348 -5.19 -9.49 6.33
C GLU A 348 -4.70 -10.83 6.87
N LYS A 349 -3.58 -11.36 6.35
CA LYS A 349 -3.01 -12.64 6.77
C LYS A 349 -2.74 -12.70 8.27
N TYR A 350 -2.13 -11.66 8.85
CA TYR A 350 -1.74 -11.65 10.26
C TYR A 350 -2.88 -11.28 11.22
N ALA A 351 -3.96 -10.70 10.73
CA ALA A 351 -5.11 -10.37 11.57
C ALA A 351 -6.09 -11.55 11.73
N ASN A 352 -5.96 -12.61 10.90
CA ASN A 352 -6.83 -13.79 10.89
C ASN A 352 -6.34 -14.90 11.81
#